data_AF-M1B281-F1
#
_entry.id   AF-M1B281-F1
#
_cell.length_a   1.000
_cell.length_b   1.000
_cell.length_c   1.000
_cell.angle_alpha   90.00
_cell.angle_beta   90.00
_cell.angle_gamma   90.00
#
_symmetry.space_group_name_H-M   'P 1'
#
loop_
_entity.id
_entity.type
_entity.pdbx_description
1 polymer ?
#
loop_
_entity_poly.entity_id
_entity_poly.type
_entity_poly.pdbx_seq_one_letter_code
_entity_poly.pdbx_strand_id
1 'polypeptide(L)'
;MELAKALDNASRVNFIWAVRPPLGFDINMEFRGEEWLPEGFVQRIFEDQNRGLIVPKWAPQVEILAHKSIGAFLTHCGWNSVLESLENGVPLLGWPIAAEQFYNAKFLEQDVGVCVEVARGNNSQVKHDDILEKIEVVMGINEKGNEIRRKTCEVKEMISDAIIDDEDLKGSSIKAMDEFLNAALSMNKLSNDERINGNS
;
A
#
# COMPACT_ATOMS: atom_id res chain seq x y z
N MET A 1 -1.54 -6.26 19.37
CA MET A 1 -0.42 -7.09 19.87
C MET A 1 -0.08 -8.26 18.94
N GLU A 2 -1.04 -8.93 18.29
CA GLU A 2 -0.73 -10.10 17.44
C GLU A 2 0.22 -9.80 16.27
N LEU A 3 0.11 -8.63 15.62
CA LEU A 3 1.07 -8.22 14.59
C LEU A 3 2.52 -8.14 15.12
N ALA A 4 2.72 -7.57 16.31
CA ALA A 4 4.04 -7.48 16.92
C ALA A 4 4.61 -8.88 17.21
N LYS A 5 3.80 -9.81 17.73
CA LYS A 5 4.23 -11.20 17.94
C LYS A 5 4.59 -11.90 16.63
N ALA A 6 3.81 -11.70 15.57
CA ALA A 6 4.08 -12.28 14.26
C ALA A 6 5.40 -11.75 13.70
N LEU A 7 5.63 -10.44 13.80
CA LEU A 7 6.91 -9.83 13.43
C LEU A 7 8.05 -10.33 14.31
N ASP A 8 7.85 -10.54 15.61
CA ASP A 8 8.85 -11.10 16.52
C ASP A 8 9.30 -12.51 16.08
N ASN A 9 8.33 -13.34 15.68
CA ASN A 9 8.56 -14.72 15.23
C ASN A 9 9.08 -14.84 13.79
N ALA A 10 8.87 -13.81 12.95
CA ALA A 10 9.36 -13.75 11.57
C ALA A 10 10.88 -13.46 11.52
N SER A 11 11.69 -14.35 12.10
CA SER A 11 13.14 -14.17 12.34
C SER A 11 13.99 -13.90 11.08
N ARG A 12 13.46 -14.22 9.89
CA ARG A 12 14.15 -14.01 8.60
C ARG A 12 13.65 -12.78 7.84
N VAL A 13 12.73 -12.02 8.42
CA VAL A 13 12.12 -10.85 7.79
C VAL A 13 12.55 -9.59 8.54
N ASN A 14 13.12 -8.66 7.78
CA ASN A 14 13.36 -7.30 8.25
C ASN A 14 12.10 -6.48 8.00
N PHE A 15 11.79 -5.53 8.89
CA PHE A 15 10.59 -4.72 8.76
C PHE A 15 10.81 -3.27 9.19
N ILE A 16 10.06 -2.38 8.56
CA ILE A 16 9.86 -1.01 9.02
C ILE A 16 8.39 -0.90 9.40
N TRP A 17 8.09 -0.46 10.61
CA TRP A 17 6.72 -0.34 11.09
C TRP A 17 6.43 1.08 11.55
N ALA A 18 5.61 1.79 10.78
CA ALA A 18 5.02 3.05 11.18
C ALA A 18 3.92 2.81 12.23
N VAL A 19 4.21 3.04 13.51
CA VAL A 19 3.27 2.76 14.60
C VAL A 19 2.49 4.02 14.95
N ARG A 20 1.16 3.87 14.98
CA ARG A 20 0.23 4.88 15.50
C ARG A 20 -0.31 4.46 16.87
N PRO A 21 -0.75 5.43 17.70
CA PRO A 21 -1.45 5.13 18.94
C PRO A 21 -2.60 4.15 18.68
N PRO A 22 -2.79 3.11 19.53
CA PRO A 22 -3.91 2.19 19.41
C PRO A 22 -5.27 2.90 19.51
N LEU A 23 -6.34 2.23 19.07
CA LEU A 23 -7.69 2.76 19.20
C LEU A 23 -8.04 3.07 20.66
N GLY A 24 -8.65 4.22 20.89
CA GLY A 24 -8.96 4.72 22.24
C GLY A 24 -7.90 5.65 22.84
N PHE A 25 -6.73 5.78 22.20
CA PHE A 25 -5.69 6.74 22.57
C PHE A 25 -5.76 7.98 21.67
N ASP A 26 -5.28 9.13 22.17
CA ASP A 26 -5.11 10.34 21.38
C ASP A 26 -4.12 10.09 20.22
N ILE A 27 -4.51 10.46 19.00
CA ILE A 27 -3.69 10.32 17.79
C ILE A 27 -2.36 11.09 17.88
N ASN A 28 -2.30 12.14 18.69
CA ASN A 28 -1.11 12.97 18.88
C ASN A 28 -0.17 12.46 19.97
N MET A 29 -0.56 11.39 20.69
CA MET A 29 0.23 10.84 21.78
C MET A 29 1.63 10.40 21.31
N GLU A 30 2.61 10.59 22.16
CA GLU A 30 3.96 10.06 21.93
C GLU A 30 3.96 8.54 21.96
N PHE A 31 4.92 7.93 21.27
CA PHE A 31 5.01 6.48 21.20
C PHE A 31 5.35 5.87 22.56
N ARG A 32 4.48 4.98 23.06
CA ARG A 32 4.65 4.26 24.33
C ARG A 32 4.85 2.78 24.08
N GLY A 33 6.03 2.43 23.56
CA GLY A 33 6.36 1.06 23.14
C GLY A 33 6.15 0.00 24.23
N GLU A 34 6.50 0.30 25.47
CA GLU A 34 6.33 -0.60 26.62
C GLU A 34 4.85 -0.90 26.94
N GLU A 35 3.93 0.00 26.59
CA GLU A 35 2.49 -0.17 26.81
C GLU A 35 1.79 -0.79 25.59
N TRP A 36 2.22 -0.44 24.38
CA TRP A 36 1.52 -0.80 23.14
C TRP A 36 2.03 -2.10 22.51
N LEU A 37 3.25 -2.50 22.83
CA LEU A 37 3.93 -3.66 22.25
C LEU A 37 4.24 -4.70 23.33
N PRO A 38 4.48 -5.97 22.95
CA PRO A 38 4.87 -7.00 23.91
C PRO A 38 6.14 -6.61 24.68
N GLU A 39 6.23 -7.06 25.93
CA GLU A 39 7.38 -6.78 26.78
C GLU A 39 8.70 -7.20 26.10
N GLY A 40 9.68 -6.30 26.13
CA GLY A 40 11.00 -6.48 25.51
C GLY A 40 11.00 -6.52 23.98
N PHE A 41 9.87 -6.32 23.29
CA PHE A 41 9.80 -6.41 21.82
C PHE A 41 10.75 -5.42 21.14
N VAL A 42 10.72 -4.15 21.54
CA VAL A 42 11.59 -3.11 20.99
C VAL A 42 13.06 -3.49 21.20
N GLN A 43 13.44 -3.88 22.42
CA GLN A 43 14.81 -4.29 22.70
C GLN A 43 15.26 -5.46 21.80
N ARG A 44 14.44 -6.52 21.69
CA ARG A 44 14.77 -7.70 20.88
C ARG A 44 15.01 -7.37 19.40
N ILE A 45 14.12 -6.60 18.78
CA ILE A 45 14.19 -6.36 17.32
C ILE A 45 15.31 -5.38 16.93
N PHE A 46 15.71 -4.50 17.84
CA PHE A 46 16.74 -3.49 17.61
C PHE A 46 18.12 -3.93 18.13
N GLU A 47 18.25 -4.25 19.41
CA GLU A 47 19.54 -4.53 20.05
C GLU A 47 20.02 -5.96 19.78
N ASP A 48 19.13 -6.95 19.93
CA ASP A 48 19.53 -8.37 19.85
C ASP A 48 19.60 -8.88 18.40
N GLN A 49 18.69 -8.41 17.55
CA GLN A 49 18.47 -8.98 16.22
C GLN A 49 18.77 -8.00 15.07
N ASN A 50 18.81 -6.69 15.33
CA ASN A 50 19.04 -5.63 14.34
C ASN A 50 18.23 -5.81 13.03
N ARG A 51 16.91 -6.05 13.16
CA ARG A 51 16.03 -6.42 12.03
C ARG A 51 14.75 -5.60 11.90
N GLY A 52 14.39 -4.84 12.93
CA GLY A 52 13.18 -4.03 12.96
C GLY A 52 13.48 -2.55 13.14
N LEU A 53 12.75 -1.70 12.42
CA LEU A 53 12.73 -0.25 12.65
C LEU A 53 11.31 0.21 12.95
N ILE A 54 11.08 0.72 14.17
CA ILE A 54 9.84 1.38 14.58
C ILE A 54 9.93 2.87 14.29
N VAL A 55 8.97 3.38 13.51
CA VAL A 55 8.85 4.80 13.18
C VAL A 55 7.54 5.34 13.80
N PRO A 56 7.61 6.25 14.78
CA PRO A 56 6.40 6.81 15.38
C PRO A 56 5.62 7.68 14.39
N LYS A 57 4.28 7.58 14.41
CA LYS A 57 3.30 8.46 13.75
C LYS A 57 3.31 8.44 12.22
N TRP A 58 4.42 8.83 11.59
CA TRP A 58 4.54 9.02 10.15
C TRP A 58 5.91 8.57 9.65
N ALA A 59 5.91 7.88 8.51
CA ALA A 59 7.11 7.44 7.81
C ALA A 59 7.07 7.98 6.36
N PRO A 60 8.25 8.23 5.76
CA PRO A 60 8.37 8.63 4.36
C PRO A 60 8.00 7.45 3.44
N GLN A 61 6.69 7.18 3.31
CA GLN A 61 6.16 5.96 2.71
C GLN A 61 6.58 5.81 1.25
N VAL A 62 6.54 6.90 0.47
CA VAL A 62 6.91 6.87 -0.95
C VAL A 62 8.38 6.50 -1.10
N GLU A 63 9.26 7.13 -0.31
CA GLU A 63 10.70 6.87 -0.33
C GLU A 63 11.04 5.46 0.16
N ILE A 64 10.32 4.96 1.17
CA ILE A 64 10.46 3.58 1.64
C ILE A 64 10.08 2.62 0.52
N LEU A 65 8.89 2.76 -0.08
CA LEU A 65 8.39 1.86 -1.12
C LEU A 65 9.24 1.89 -2.39
N ALA A 66 9.86 3.03 -2.71
CA ALA A 66 10.81 3.14 -3.82
C ALA A 66 12.17 2.46 -3.55
N HIS A 67 12.45 2.07 -2.32
CA HIS A 67 13.73 1.46 -1.97
C HIS A 67 13.78 -0.03 -2.35
N LYS A 68 14.81 -0.43 -3.12
CA LYS A 68 15.01 -1.81 -3.63
C LYS A 68 15.06 -2.92 -2.58
N SER A 69 15.26 -2.59 -1.30
CA SER A 69 15.27 -3.56 -0.20
C SER A 69 13.87 -3.90 0.32
N ILE A 70 12.82 -3.20 -0.12
CA ILE A 70 11.44 -3.51 0.28
C ILE A 70 10.92 -4.70 -0.54
N GLY A 71 10.55 -5.77 0.17
CA GLY A 71 10.06 -7.00 -0.45
C GLY A 71 8.54 -7.17 -0.44
N ALA A 72 7.84 -6.49 0.46
CA ALA A 72 6.37 -6.47 0.54
C ALA A 72 5.91 -5.28 1.39
N PHE A 73 4.63 -4.92 1.24
CA PHE A 73 4.01 -3.85 2.00
C PHE A 73 2.73 -4.31 2.70
N LEU A 74 2.73 -4.29 4.03
CA LEU A 74 1.51 -4.46 4.80
C LEU A 74 0.72 -3.15 4.81
N THR A 75 -0.44 -3.16 4.17
CA THR A 75 -1.23 -1.96 3.92
C THR A 75 -2.69 -2.16 4.27
N HIS A 76 -3.34 -1.08 4.70
CA HIS A 76 -4.79 -1.01 4.85
C HIS A 76 -5.57 -1.04 3.52
N CYS A 77 -4.91 -1.18 2.38
CA CYS A 77 -5.52 -1.24 1.04
C CYS A 77 -6.25 0.06 0.62
N GLY A 78 -5.88 1.21 1.17
CA GLY A 78 -6.25 2.51 0.61
C GLY A 78 -5.61 2.71 -0.76
N TRP A 79 -6.36 3.23 -1.73
CA TRP A 79 -5.99 3.18 -3.15
C TRP A 79 -4.67 3.90 -3.47
N ASN A 80 -4.39 5.04 -2.84
CA ASN A 80 -3.12 5.76 -3.04
C ASN A 80 -1.92 4.91 -2.62
N SER A 81 -2.00 4.28 -1.44
CA SER A 81 -0.93 3.40 -0.93
C SER A 81 -0.76 2.13 -1.75
N VAL A 82 -1.85 1.66 -2.38
CA VAL A 82 -1.79 0.56 -3.35
C VAL A 82 -1.03 0.98 -4.60
N LEU A 83 -1.36 2.15 -5.18
CA LEU A 83 -0.68 2.65 -6.37
C LEU A 83 0.81 2.89 -6.12
N GLU A 84 1.17 3.56 -5.02
CA GLU A 84 2.58 3.81 -4.63
C GLU A 84 3.38 2.50 -4.52
N SER A 85 2.76 1.43 -4.02
CA SER A 85 3.41 0.13 -3.88
C SER A 85 3.59 -0.57 -5.23
N LEU A 86 2.53 -0.61 -6.04
CA LEU A 86 2.54 -1.34 -7.31
C LEU A 86 3.39 -0.63 -8.37
N GLU A 87 3.42 0.70 -8.38
CA GLU A 87 4.34 1.50 -9.21
C GLU A 87 5.81 1.16 -8.91
N ASN A 88 6.12 0.81 -7.66
CA ASN A 88 7.47 0.41 -7.27
C ASN A 88 7.72 -1.11 -7.43
N GLY A 89 6.69 -1.89 -7.72
CA GLY A 89 6.80 -3.35 -7.88
C GLY A 89 6.80 -4.09 -6.53
N VAL A 90 6.21 -3.50 -5.50
CA VAL A 90 6.14 -4.07 -4.16
C VAL A 90 4.79 -4.77 -3.94
N PRO A 91 4.77 -6.09 -3.66
CA PRO A 91 3.54 -6.84 -3.44
C PRO A 91 2.90 -6.53 -2.09
N LEU A 92 1.61 -6.87 -1.94
CA LEU A 92 0.79 -6.40 -0.82
C LEU A 92 0.45 -7.50 0.19
N LEU A 93 0.49 -7.14 1.46
CA LEU A 93 -0.17 -7.86 2.56
C LEU A 93 -1.34 -6.99 3.02
N GLY A 94 -2.57 -7.38 2.68
CA GLY A 94 -3.76 -6.54 2.85
C GLY A 94 -4.37 -6.65 4.24
N TRP A 95 -4.54 -5.53 4.94
CA TRP A 95 -5.27 -5.43 6.21
C TRP A 95 -6.33 -4.33 6.12
N PRO A 96 -7.39 -4.48 5.32
CA PRO A 96 -8.42 -3.46 5.18
C PRO A 96 -9.09 -3.12 6.51
N ILE A 97 -9.26 -1.82 6.79
CA ILE A 97 -9.77 -1.32 8.08
C ILE A 97 -11.19 -0.73 7.94
N ALA A 98 -11.44 0.04 6.87
CA ALA A 98 -12.69 0.79 6.70
C ALA A 98 -13.04 1.06 5.22
N ALA A 99 -14.29 1.47 4.97
CA ALA A 99 -14.75 2.00 3.69
C ALA A 99 -14.49 1.05 2.49
N GLU A 100 -13.99 1.57 1.37
CA GLU A 100 -13.74 0.83 0.14
C GLU A 100 -12.53 -0.11 0.22
N GLN A 101 -11.72 -0.02 1.28
CA GLN A 101 -10.52 -0.83 1.46
C GLN A 101 -10.82 -2.33 1.42
N PHE A 102 -11.97 -2.76 1.95
CA PHE A 102 -12.39 -4.16 1.91
C PHE A 102 -12.63 -4.64 0.48
N TYR A 103 -13.16 -3.78 -0.38
CA TYR A 103 -13.34 -4.08 -1.79
C TYR A 103 -11.98 -4.11 -2.50
N ASN A 104 -11.13 -3.12 -2.25
CA ASN A 104 -9.79 -3.06 -2.83
C ASN A 104 -8.97 -4.31 -2.49
N ALA A 105 -8.95 -4.73 -1.21
CA ALA A 105 -8.24 -5.92 -0.77
C ALA A 105 -8.70 -7.17 -1.54
N LYS A 106 -10.03 -7.36 -1.64
CA LYS A 106 -10.62 -8.49 -2.37
C LYS A 106 -10.27 -8.46 -3.85
N PHE A 107 -10.39 -7.30 -4.52
CA PHE A 107 -10.06 -7.14 -5.92
C PHE A 107 -8.56 -7.42 -6.19
N LEU A 108 -7.67 -6.87 -5.36
CA LEU A 108 -6.23 -7.05 -5.48
C LEU A 108 -5.78 -8.49 -5.23
N GLU A 109 -6.47 -9.22 -4.34
CA GLU A 109 -6.17 -10.62 -4.04
C GLU A 109 -6.76 -11.59 -5.07
N GLN A 110 -8.03 -11.41 -5.44
CA GLN A 110 -8.78 -12.40 -6.24
C GLN A 110 -8.67 -12.16 -7.73
N ASP A 111 -8.75 -10.90 -8.18
CA ASP A 111 -8.82 -10.57 -9.60
C ASP A 111 -7.44 -10.20 -10.15
N VAL A 112 -6.68 -9.38 -9.44
CA VAL A 112 -5.33 -8.99 -9.85
C VAL A 112 -4.30 -10.05 -9.45
N GLY A 113 -4.32 -10.48 -8.18
CA GLY A 113 -3.42 -11.49 -7.62
C GLY A 113 -2.07 -10.94 -7.12
N VAL A 114 -2.04 -9.70 -6.67
CA VAL A 114 -0.85 -9.00 -6.15
C VAL A 114 -0.88 -8.80 -4.63
N CYS A 115 -1.92 -9.33 -3.97
CA CYS A 115 -2.18 -9.15 -2.55
C CYS A 115 -2.51 -10.49 -1.87
N VAL A 116 -2.16 -10.60 -0.58
CA VAL A 116 -2.68 -11.63 0.33
C VAL A 116 -3.34 -10.91 1.52
N GLU A 117 -4.62 -11.14 1.75
CA GLU A 117 -5.32 -10.50 2.88
C GLU A 117 -4.87 -11.14 4.20
N VAL A 118 -4.24 -10.38 5.09
CA VAL A 118 -3.76 -10.85 6.39
C VAL A 118 -4.82 -10.83 7.47
N ALA A 119 -5.65 -9.79 7.49
CA ALA A 119 -6.68 -9.57 8.51
C ALA A 119 -7.70 -8.53 8.04
N ARG A 120 -8.80 -8.38 8.79
CA ARG A 120 -9.92 -7.54 8.38
C ARG A 120 -10.54 -6.76 9.53
N GLY A 121 -10.56 -5.44 9.39
CA GLY A 121 -11.12 -4.52 10.38
C GLY A 121 -10.24 -4.38 11.64
N ASN A 122 -10.75 -3.60 12.59
CA ASN A 122 -10.03 -3.24 13.82
C ASN A 122 -10.16 -4.27 14.95
N ASN A 123 -11.20 -5.11 14.91
CA ASN A 123 -11.49 -6.12 15.93
C ASN A 123 -11.16 -7.53 15.45
N SER A 124 -10.33 -7.68 14.42
CA SER A 124 -9.99 -8.99 13.88
C SER A 124 -9.31 -9.85 14.94
N GLN A 125 -9.91 -11.02 15.25
CA GLN A 125 -9.27 -12.06 16.06
C GLN A 125 -8.30 -12.89 15.21
N VAL A 126 -7.46 -12.22 14.42
CA VAL A 126 -6.41 -12.90 13.66
C VAL A 126 -5.31 -13.30 14.63
N LYS A 127 -4.84 -14.55 14.56
CA LYS A 127 -3.73 -15.01 15.39
C LYS A 127 -2.41 -14.60 14.75
N HIS A 128 -1.40 -14.35 15.58
CA HIS A 128 -0.06 -14.05 15.08
C HIS A 128 0.51 -15.16 14.17
N ASP A 129 0.16 -16.43 14.39
CA ASP A 129 0.55 -17.55 13.52
C ASP A 129 0.01 -17.38 12.08
N ASP A 130 -1.25 -16.97 11.94
CA ASP A 130 -1.87 -16.74 10.62
C ASP A 130 -1.22 -15.54 9.90
N ILE A 131 -0.85 -14.49 10.65
CA ILE A 131 -0.13 -13.33 10.11
C ILE A 131 1.27 -13.76 9.65
N LEU A 132 1.98 -14.52 10.49
CA LEU A 132 3.32 -15.02 10.21
C LEU A 132 3.34 -15.86 8.95
N GLU A 133 2.43 -16.83 8.82
CA GLU A 133 2.33 -17.68 7.63
C GLU A 133 2.20 -16.84 6.35
N LYS A 134 1.32 -15.83 6.35
CA LYS A 134 1.10 -14.97 5.19
C LYS A 134 2.30 -14.09 4.87
N ILE A 135 2.98 -13.56 5.89
CA ILE A 135 4.26 -12.85 5.71
C ILE A 135 5.27 -13.78 5.04
N GLU A 136 5.43 -15.01 5.52
CA GLU A 136 6.38 -15.99 4.96
C GLU A 136 6.00 -16.44 3.55
N VAL A 137 4.71 -16.54 3.24
CA VAL A 137 4.23 -16.84 1.87
C VAL A 137 4.64 -15.72 0.92
N VAL A 138 4.36 -14.46 1.25
CA VAL A 138 4.65 -13.33 0.35
C VAL A 138 6.15 -13.05 0.26
N MET A 139 6.87 -13.09 1.39
CA MET A 139 8.31 -12.77 1.45
C MET A 139 9.22 -13.95 1.09
N GLY A 140 8.71 -15.18 1.13
CA GLY A 140 9.52 -16.39 0.94
C GLY A 140 9.77 -16.76 -0.52
N ILE A 141 10.69 -17.70 -0.71
CA ILE A 141 10.95 -18.37 -1.99
C ILE A 141 10.03 -19.60 -2.07
N ASN A 142 8.81 -19.37 -2.53
CA ASN A 142 7.80 -20.40 -2.75
C ASN A 142 6.98 -20.05 -4.01
N GLU A 143 6.21 -21.02 -4.52
CA GLU A 143 5.42 -20.85 -5.75
C GLU A 143 4.46 -19.65 -5.67
N LYS A 144 3.72 -19.52 -4.57
CA LYS A 144 2.72 -18.47 -4.39
C LYS A 144 3.35 -17.08 -4.32
N GLY A 145 4.42 -16.92 -3.54
CA GLY A 145 5.17 -15.66 -3.43
C GLY A 145 5.85 -15.27 -4.75
N ASN A 146 6.39 -16.24 -5.49
CA ASN A 146 6.96 -16.01 -6.82
C ASN A 146 5.90 -15.52 -7.82
N GLU A 147 4.72 -16.14 -7.81
CA GLU A 147 3.60 -15.74 -8.66
C GLU A 147 3.09 -14.34 -8.33
N ILE A 148 2.95 -14.02 -7.04
CA ILE A 148 2.56 -12.67 -6.59
C ILE A 148 3.57 -11.63 -7.08
N ARG A 149 4.88 -11.86 -6.88
CA ARG A 149 5.92 -10.94 -7.35
C ARG A 149 5.91 -10.77 -8.87
N ARG A 150 5.73 -11.86 -9.62
CA ARG A 150 5.62 -11.84 -11.08
C ARG A 150 4.47 -10.93 -11.53
N LYS A 151 3.26 -11.15 -10.98
CA LYS A 151 2.09 -10.32 -11.26
C LYS A 151 2.28 -8.87 -10.84
N THR A 152 2.94 -8.63 -9.70
CA THR A 152 3.25 -7.27 -9.25
C THR A 152 4.19 -6.56 -10.24
N CYS A 153 5.18 -7.25 -10.81
CA CYS A 153 6.03 -6.69 -11.86
C CYS A 153 5.23 -6.41 -13.15
N GLU A 154 4.32 -7.29 -13.56
CA GLU A 154 3.46 -7.03 -14.73
C GLU A 154 2.59 -5.78 -14.51
N VAL A 155 2.03 -5.62 -13.30
CA VAL A 155 1.24 -4.42 -12.97
C VAL A 155 2.11 -3.17 -12.93
N LYS A 156 3.34 -3.25 -12.43
CA LYS A 156 4.29 -2.14 -12.49
C LYS A 156 4.55 -1.70 -13.93
N GLU A 157 4.79 -2.64 -14.84
CA GLU A 157 5.00 -2.36 -16.27
C GLU A 157 3.74 -1.72 -16.88
N MET A 158 2.55 -2.27 -16.60
CA MET A 158 1.28 -1.68 -17.06
C MET A 158 1.07 -0.24 -16.56
N ILE A 159 1.40 0.03 -15.29
CA ILE A 159 1.34 1.40 -14.73
C ILE A 159 2.32 2.31 -15.47
N SER A 160 3.56 1.87 -15.66
CA SER A 160 4.61 2.63 -16.36
C SER A 160 4.19 2.98 -17.78
N ASP A 161 3.67 2.00 -18.53
CA ASP A 161 3.20 2.17 -19.91
C ASP A 161 1.99 3.11 -19.99
N ALA A 162 1.09 3.05 -19.01
CA ALA A 162 -0.12 3.87 -18.99
C ALA A 162 0.17 5.36 -18.79
N ILE A 163 1.29 5.71 -18.15
CA ILE A 163 1.66 7.09 -17.80
C ILE A 163 2.73 7.70 -18.72
N ILE A 164 3.18 6.98 -19.76
CA ILE A 164 4.15 7.52 -20.73
C ILE A 164 3.58 8.78 -21.40
N ASP A 165 4.36 9.87 -21.39
CA ASP A 165 4.03 11.14 -22.07
C ASP A 165 5.23 11.61 -22.90
N ASP A 166 5.58 10.82 -23.92
CA ASP A 166 6.63 11.14 -24.87
C ASP A 166 6.04 11.63 -26.20
N GLU A 167 6.83 12.34 -27.01
CA GLU A 167 6.39 12.91 -28.30
C GLU A 167 5.82 11.83 -29.26
N ASP A 168 6.44 10.65 -29.27
CA ASP A 168 6.09 9.55 -30.19
C ASP A 168 5.14 8.50 -29.56
N LEU A 169 5.02 8.47 -28.24
CA LEU A 169 4.23 7.47 -27.52
C LEU A 169 3.52 8.08 -26.32
N LYS A 170 2.19 8.04 -26.33
CA LYS A 170 1.36 8.38 -25.18
C LYS A 170 0.67 7.15 -24.60
N GLY A 171 0.83 6.98 -23.30
CA GLY A 171 0.16 5.98 -22.48
C GLY A 171 -1.36 6.20 -22.42
N SER A 172 -2.09 5.16 -22.04
CA SER A 172 -3.55 5.20 -22.00
C SER A 172 -4.11 6.23 -21.02
N SER A 173 -3.48 6.41 -19.86
CA SER A 173 -3.93 7.38 -18.85
C SER A 173 -3.70 8.82 -19.30
N ILE A 174 -2.58 9.08 -19.98
CA ILE A 174 -2.27 10.40 -20.56
C ILE A 174 -3.25 10.74 -21.68
N LYS A 175 -3.52 9.79 -22.59
CA LYS A 175 -4.53 9.95 -23.65
C LYS A 175 -5.92 10.26 -23.08
N ALA A 176 -6.35 9.51 -22.07
CA ALA A 176 -7.64 9.74 -21.42
C ALA A 176 -7.72 11.12 -20.77
N MET A 177 -6.63 11.60 -20.16
CA MET A 177 -6.56 12.95 -19.60
C MET A 177 -6.63 14.03 -20.69
N ASP A 178 -5.90 13.86 -21.80
CA ASP A 178 -5.95 14.77 -22.95
C ASP A 178 -7.36 14.85 -23.53
N GLU A 179 -8.03 13.71 -23.72
CA GLU A 179 -9.41 13.64 -24.20
C GLU A 179 -10.37 14.36 -23.26
N PHE A 180 -10.23 14.14 -21.95
CA PHE A 180 -11.04 14.82 -20.94
C PHE A 180 -10.86 16.34 -20.98
N LEU A 181 -9.61 16.82 -21.03
CA LEU A 181 -9.30 18.25 -21.09
C LEU A 181 -9.80 18.89 -22.39
N ASN A 182 -9.64 18.20 -23.53
CA ASN A 182 -10.15 18.67 -24.82
C ASN A 182 -11.68 18.78 -24.85
N ALA A 183 -12.38 17.82 -24.24
CA ALA A 183 -13.83 17.87 -24.10
C ALA A 183 -14.26 19.07 -23.24
N ALA A 184 -13.61 19.28 -22.08
CA ALA A 184 -13.91 20.40 -21.19
C ALA A 184 -13.66 21.76 -21.85
N LEU A 185 -12.56 21.91 -22.60
CA LEU A 185 -12.24 23.13 -23.34
C LEU A 185 -13.25 23.43 -24.46
N SER A 186 -13.70 22.40 -25.17
CA SER A 186 -14.73 22.53 -26.21
C SER A 186 -16.07 23.00 -25.64
N MET A 187 -16.48 22.48 -24.47
CA MET A 187 -17.69 22.92 -23.78
C MET A 187 -17.59 24.39 -23.35
N ASN A 188 -16.44 24.83 -22.85
CA ASN A 188 -16.24 26.22 -22.44
C ASN A 188 -16.34 27.20 -23.63
N LYS A 189 -15.81 26.83 -24.81
CA LYS A 189 -15.93 27.65 -26.02
C LYS A 189 -17.39 27.80 -26.47
N LEU A 190 -18.13 26.69 -26.53
CA LEU A 190 -19.56 26.70 -26.86
C LEU A 190 -20.37 27.58 -25.90
N SER A 191 -20.12 27.48 -24.59
CA SER A 191 -20.82 28.29 -23.58
C SER A 191 -20.53 29.79 -23.69
N ASN A 192 -19.32 30.17 -24.12
CA ASN A 192 -18.95 31.57 -24.30
C ASN A 192 -19.53 32.14 -25.60
N ASP A 193 -19.56 31.36 -26.68
CA ASP A 193 -20.17 31.77 -27.95
C ASP A 193 -21.71 31.93 -27.81
N GLU A 194 -22.38 31.07 -27.04
CA GLU A 194 -23.81 31.22 -26.72
C GLU A 194 -24.10 32.48 -25.87
N ARG A 195 -23.23 32.84 -24.93
CA ARG A 195 -23.37 34.09 -24.15
C ARG A 195 -23.15 35.35 -24.99
N ILE A 196 -22.23 35.31 -25.94
CA ILE A 196 -21.96 36.43 -26.83
C ILE A 196 -23.12 36.61 -27.82
N ASN A 197 -23.66 35.52 -28.36
CA ASN A 197 -24.74 35.56 -29.35
C ASN A 197 -26.14 35.70 -28.75
N GLY A 198 -26.35 35.38 -27.47
CA GLY A 198 -27.63 35.49 -26.76
C GLY A 198 -27.96 36.87 -26.16
N ASN A 199 -27.04 37.84 -26.25
CA ASN A 199 -27.24 39.24 -25.80
C ASN A 199 -27.52 40.22 -26.97
N SER A 200 -27.95 39.71 -28.13
CA SER A 200 -28.32 40.49 -29.31
C SER A 200 -29.84 40.66 -29.44
#